data_AF-A0A2D5GC68-F1
#
_entry.id   AF-A0A2D5GC68-F1
#
_cell.length_a   1.000
_cell.length_b   1.000
_cell.length_c   1.000
_cell.angle_alpha   90.00
_cell.angle_beta   90.00
_cell.angle_gamma   90.00
#
_symmetry.space_group_name_H-M   'P 1'
#
loop_
_entity.id
_entity.type
_entity.pdbx_description
1 polymer ?
#
loop_
_entity_poly.entity_id
_entity_poly.type
_entity_poly.pdbx_seq_one_letter_code
_entity_poly.pdbx_strand_id
1 'polypeptide(L)'
;MFVRNNPGIDYDNLEGQVQSVLDNSHVQDKQADLLLDLSLFEVPEMASDQSPALSAQALFDKQGEEFITQAYITCLGRMPDYDGLSSGLMRLASGESKQDIVMTLMISEEGMAKGRTLEGFTLSKRRRWLFENKKHPVLGKLLRWLLALSELTRMQRRLNQLEYRVWQQERQYLEQTTQWRKELLRVNQGVAAELQRLKEASDGKKKTL
;
A
#
# COMPACT_ATOMS: atom_id res chain seq x y z
N MET A 1 -12.69 53.52 8.60
CA MET A 1 -14.12 53.38 8.30
C MET A 1 -14.27 52.09 7.51
N PHE A 2 -14.75 51.01 8.14
CA PHE A 2 -14.86 49.70 7.48
C PHE A 2 -16.00 49.77 6.46
N VAL A 3 -15.66 49.65 5.17
CA VAL A 3 -16.65 49.55 4.09
C VAL A 3 -17.21 48.13 4.12
N ARG A 4 -18.46 47.97 4.58
CA ARG A 4 -19.14 46.68 4.64
C ARG A 4 -19.37 46.19 3.19
N ASN A 5 -18.74 45.07 2.81
CA ASN A 5 -18.64 44.57 1.42
C ASN A 5 -19.96 43.98 0.88
N ASN A 6 -21.07 44.10 1.61
CA ASN A 6 -22.39 43.67 1.16
C ASN A 6 -23.50 44.48 1.86
N PRO A 7 -23.95 45.61 1.28
CA PRO A 7 -24.86 46.55 1.96
C PRO A 7 -26.29 46.02 2.14
N GLY A 8 -26.62 44.86 1.56
CA GLY A 8 -27.91 44.20 1.73
C GLY A 8 -27.99 43.26 2.94
N ILE A 9 -26.90 43.05 3.66
CA ILE A 9 -26.87 42.19 4.85
C ILE A 9 -26.97 43.08 6.10
N ASP A 10 -28.01 42.85 6.90
CA ASP A 10 -28.21 43.52 8.19
C ASP A 10 -27.33 42.85 9.26
N TYR A 11 -26.07 43.31 9.32
CA TYR A 11 -25.07 42.79 10.23
C TYR A 11 -25.41 43.02 11.70
N ASP A 12 -26.21 44.04 12.01
CA ASP A 12 -26.55 44.40 13.38
C ASP A 12 -27.57 43.37 13.95
N ASN A 13 -28.45 42.84 13.09
CA ASN A 13 -29.33 41.71 13.42
C ASN A 13 -28.55 40.39 13.55
N LEU A 14 -27.54 40.17 12.70
CA LEU A 14 -26.69 38.98 12.77
C LEU A 14 -25.84 38.94 14.06
N GLU A 15 -25.30 40.07 14.50
CA GLU A 15 -24.57 40.13 15.78
C GLU A 15 -25.48 39.80 16.96
N GLY A 16 -26.72 40.30 16.97
CA GLY A 16 -27.71 39.93 17.99
C GLY A 16 -28.08 38.44 18.00
N GLN A 17 -28.13 37.81 16.82
CA GLN A 17 -28.38 36.37 16.71
C GLN A 17 -27.18 35.54 17.15
N VAL A 18 -25.96 35.93 16.78
CA VAL A 18 -24.74 35.24 17.20
C VAL A 18 -24.57 35.36 18.71
N GLN A 19 -24.83 36.54 19.28
CA GLN A 19 -24.73 36.73 20.72
C GLN A 19 -25.80 35.94 21.48
N SER A 20 -27.04 35.86 20.97
CA SER A 20 -28.06 35.03 21.61
C SER A 20 -27.78 33.53 21.49
N VAL A 21 -27.13 33.07 20.41
CA VAL A 21 -26.63 31.68 20.30
C VAL A 21 -25.47 31.44 21.25
N LEU A 22 -24.56 32.40 21.41
CA LEU A 22 -23.42 32.29 22.33
C LEU A 22 -23.86 32.30 23.79
N ASP A 23 -24.81 33.16 24.16
CA ASP A 23 -25.40 33.23 25.50
C ASP A 23 -26.22 31.98 25.82
N ASN A 24 -26.92 31.40 24.82
CA ASN A 24 -27.57 30.09 24.95
C ASN A 24 -26.57 28.91 24.98
N SER A 25 -25.32 29.12 24.59
CA SER A 25 -24.29 28.06 24.52
C SER A 25 -23.36 28.02 25.73
N HIS A 26 -23.48 28.95 26.68
CA HIS A 26 -22.70 28.91 27.91
C HIS A 26 -23.39 28.10 29.01
N VAL A 27 -22.88 26.87 29.15
CA VAL A 27 -22.83 26.02 30.35
C VAL A 27 -24.08 25.19 30.67
N GLN A 28 -24.26 24.12 29.90
CA GLN A 28 -24.72 22.85 30.46
C GLN A 28 -23.94 21.69 29.85
N ASP A 29 -22.93 21.24 30.59
CA ASP A 29 -22.40 19.86 30.66
C ASP A 29 -22.60 18.95 29.44
N LYS A 30 -21.95 19.28 28.31
CA LYS A 30 -21.79 18.37 27.16
C LYS A 30 -20.35 18.16 26.73
N GLN A 31 -19.39 18.50 27.57
CA GLN A 31 -17.99 18.11 27.37
C GLN A 31 -17.74 16.63 27.73
N ALA A 32 -18.63 15.99 28.50
CA ALA A 32 -18.57 14.55 28.73
C ALA A 32 -19.00 13.73 27.49
N ASP A 33 -20.05 14.17 26.78
CA ASP A 33 -20.55 13.43 25.61
C ASP A 33 -19.65 13.58 24.37
N LEU A 34 -18.95 14.71 24.20
CA LEU A 34 -18.00 14.87 23.09
C LEU A 34 -16.68 14.10 23.30
N LEU A 35 -16.37 13.74 24.55
CA LEU A 35 -15.25 12.85 24.88
C LEU A 35 -15.60 11.36 24.75
N LEU A 36 -16.88 11.02 24.58
CA LEU A 36 -17.39 9.65 24.40
C LEU A 36 -17.45 9.19 22.93
N ASP A 37 -17.22 10.09 21.97
CA ASP A 37 -17.18 9.75 20.53
C ASP A 37 -15.76 9.68 19.94
N LEU A 38 -14.75 10.10 20.72
CA LEU A 38 -13.33 9.87 20.38
C LEU A 38 -12.89 8.43 20.65
N SER A 39 -13.67 7.64 21.40
CA SER A 39 -13.47 6.20 21.58
C SER A 39 -14.11 5.33 20.50
N LEU A 40 -14.96 5.91 19.62
CA LEU A 40 -15.54 5.18 18.49
C LEU A 40 -14.58 5.07 17.30
N PHE A 41 -13.58 5.96 17.24
CA PHE A 41 -12.31 5.62 16.63
C PHE A 41 -11.58 4.71 17.61
N GLU A 42 -11.82 3.40 17.51
CA GLU A 42 -10.77 2.44 17.80
C GLU A 42 -9.58 2.84 16.91
N VAL A 43 -8.71 3.72 17.43
CA VAL A 43 -7.31 3.71 17.04
C VAL A 43 -6.94 2.27 17.30
N PRO A 44 -6.67 1.44 16.27
CA PRO A 44 -6.28 0.06 16.48
C PRO A 44 -5.18 0.14 17.51
N GLU A 45 -5.40 -0.48 18.66
CA GLU A 45 -4.53 -0.37 19.80
C GLU A 45 -3.11 -0.62 19.29
N MET A 46 -2.31 0.44 19.09
CA MET A 46 -0.89 0.34 18.79
C MET A 46 -0.17 -0.07 20.08
N ALA A 47 -0.81 -0.92 20.91
CA ALA A 47 -0.14 -1.91 21.70
C ALA A 47 0.50 -2.88 20.70
N SER A 48 1.58 -2.43 20.06
CA SER A 48 2.65 -3.34 19.74
C SER A 48 2.97 -3.98 21.09
N ASP A 49 2.56 -5.23 21.27
CA ASP A 49 3.07 -6.06 22.36
C ASP A 49 4.59 -5.86 22.33
N GLN A 50 5.14 -5.11 23.29
CA GLN A 50 6.56 -4.76 23.30
C GLN A 50 7.42 -5.95 23.75
N SER A 51 6.78 -7.10 23.86
CA SER A 51 7.43 -8.37 24.07
C SER A 51 8.22 -8.76 22.82
N PRO A 52 9.45 -9.27 22.99
CA PRO A 52 10.22 -9.80 21.89
C PRO A 52 9.50 -10.99 21.25
N ALA A 53 9.56 -11.09 19.93
CA ALA A 53 9.03 -12.23 19.21
C ALA A 53 9.75 -13.52 19.65
N LEU A 54 8.98 -14.50 20.12
CA LEU A 54 9.50 -15.80 20.56
C LEU A 54 10.05 -16.61 19.38
N SER A 55 9.45 -16.49 18.20
CA SER A 55 9.83 -17.26 17.00
C SER A 55 10.09 -16.38 15.79
N ALA A 56 10.99 -16.84 14.91
CA ALA A 56 11.30 -16.16 13.66
C ALA A 56 10.08 -16.04 12.73
N GLN A 57 9.18 -17.03 12.76
CA GLN A 57 7.98 -17.04 11.94
C GLN A 57 7.01 -15.94 12.38
N ALA A 58 6.75 -15.79 13.68
CA ALA A 58 5.92 -14.73 14.22
C ALA A 58 6.46 -13.33 13.90
N LEU A 59 7.79 -13.18 13.85
CA LEU A 59 8.42 -11.94 13.42
C LEU A 59 8.22 -11.69 11.92
N PHE A 60 8.38 -12.70 11.07
CA PHE A 60 8.31 -12.54 9.61
C PHE A 60 6.89 -12.40 9.05
N ASP A 61 5.87 -12.77 9.80
CA ASP A 61 4.46 -12.57 9.44
C ASP A 61 4.08 -11.08 9.47
N LYS A 62 4.70 -10.29 10.36
CA LYS A 62 4.48 -8.83 10.48
C LYS A 62 5.01 -8.07 9.26
N GLN A 63 4.44 -6.90 8.93
CA GLN A 63 4.81 -6.12 7.74
C GLN A 63 5.21 -4.70 8.08
N GLY A 64 5.96 -4.06 7.17
CA GLY A 64 6.28 -2.64 7.24
C GLY A 64 6.85 -2.20 8.59
N GLU A 65 6.23 -1.20 9.20
CA GLU A 65 6.66 -0.59 10.46
C GLU A 65 6.60 -1.58 11.62
N GLU A 66 5.52 -2.36 11.70
CA GLU A 66 5.30 -3.34 12.76
C GLU A 66 6.41 -4.39 12.78
N PHE A 67 6.86 -4.84 11.60
CA PHE A 67 8.01 -5.74 11.46
C PHE A 67 9.30 -5.10 11.97
N ILE A 68 9.58 -3.84 11.59
CA ILE A 68 10.82 -3.17 11.99
C ILE A 68 10.85 -2.97 13.51
N THR A 69 9.76 -2.48 14.10
CA THR A 69 9.65 -2.30 15.55
C THR A 69 9.87 -3.61 16.29
N GLN A 70 9.22 -4.69 15.85
CA GLN A 70 9.40 -6.01 16.46
C GLN A 70 10.79 -6.59 16.23
N ALA A 71 11.43 -6.35 15.09
CA ALA A 71 12.81 -6.78 14.86
C ALA A 71 13.79 -6.07 15.79
N TYR A 72 13.62 -4.77 16.03
CA TYR A 72 14.45 -4.01 16.96
C TYR A 72 14.28 -4.47 18.41
N ILE A 73 13.04 -4.68 18.85
CA ILE A 73 12.76 -5.19 20.19
C ILE A 73 13.35 -6.60 20.36
N THR A 74 13.15 -7.47 19.38
CA THR A 74 13.59 -8.87 19.44
C THR A 74 15.12 -8.99 19.39
N CYS A 75 15.79 -8.23 18.52
CA CYS A 75 17.22 -8.34 18.30
C CYS A 75 18.05 -7.47 19.26
N LEU A 76 17.59 -6.26 19.57
CA LEU A 76 18.33 -5.25 20.33
C LEU A 76 17.74 -5.00 21.73
N GLY A 77 16.49 -5.40 21.97
CA GLY A 77 15.81 -5.19 23.25
C GLY A 77 15.39 -3.75 23.51
N ARG A 78 15.22 -2.95 22.44
CA ARG A 78 14.76 -1.56 22.50
C ARG A 78 13.84 -1.24 21.33
N MET A 79 13.07 -0.15 21.44
CA MET A 79 12.37 0.41 20.28
C MET A 79 13.34 1.00 19.26
N PRO A 80 12.98 1.00 17.98
CA PRO A 80 13.67 1.80 16.99
C PRO A 80 13.47 3.27 17.30
N ASP A 81 14.57 4.02 17.20
CA ASP A 81 14.57 5.47 17.07
C ASP A 81 14.03 5.90 15.70
N TYR A 82 13.67 7.16 15.53
CA TYR A 82 13.09 7.67 14.28
C TYR A 82 13.99 7.38 13.05
N ASP A 83 15.30 7.55 13.22
CA ASP A 83 16.27 7.29 12.15
C ASP A 83 16.41 5.78 11.89
N GLY A 84 16.42 4.96 12.95
CA GLY A 84 16.40 3.49 12.83
C GLY A 84 15.16 2.96 12.11
N LEU A 85 13.98 3.49 12.43
CA LEU A 85 12.70 3.10 11.85
C LEU A 85 12.64 3.47 10.37
N SER A 86 12.94 4.74 10.04
CA SER A 86 12.93 5.24 8.66
C SER A 86 13.95 4.52 7.77
N SER A 87 15.15 4.26 8.29
CA SER A 87 16.17 3.48 7.59
C SER A 87 15.73 2.03 7.35
N GLY A 88 15.12 1.39 8.36
CA GLY A 88 14.57 0.04 8.23
C GLY A 88 13.45 -0.05 7.19
N LEU A 89 12.53 0.90 7.20
CA LEU A 89 11.45 1.01 6.21
C LEU A 89 11.97 1.26 4.80
N MET A 90 12.98 2.12 4.64
CA MET A 90 13.61 2.38 3.34
C MET A 90 14.26 1.13 2.76
N ARG A 91 14.90 0.31 3.61
CA ARG A 91 15.52 -0.98 3.23
C ARG A 91 14.47 -2.00 2.80
N LEU A 92 13.34 -2.06 3.49
CA LEU A 92 12.20 -2.88 3.04
C LEU A 92 11.67 -2.41 1.68
N ALA A 93 11.51 -1.09 1.52
CA ALA A 93 11.02 -0.48 0.28
C ALA A 93 11.98 -0.72 -0.91
N SER A 94 13.29 -0.75 -0.66
CA SER A 94 14.29 -1.11 -1.68
C SER A 94 14.32 -2.60 -2.02
N GLY A 95 13.54 -3.43 -1.32
CA GLY A 95 13.41 -4.86 -1.58
C GLY A 95 14.42 -5.74 -0.85
N GLU A 96 15.06 -5.23 0.20
CA GLU A 96 15.84 -6.04 1.11
C GLU A 96 14.95 -7.04 1.85
N SER A 97 15.44 -8.26 2.05
CA SER A 97 14.64 -9.29 2.71
C SER A 97 14.57 -9.05 4.22
N LYS A 98 13.43 -9.35 4.84
CA LYS A 98 13.25 -9.31 6.30
C LYS A 98 14.33 -10.10 7.05
N GLN A 99 14.75 -11.23 6.48
CA GLN A 99 15.83 -12.06 7.03
C GLN A 99 17.18 -11.33 7.04
N ASP A 100 17.49 -10.59 5.97
CA ASP A 100 18.75 -9.84 5.87
C ASP A 100 18.77 -8.61 6.81
N ILE A 101 17.61 -7.98 7.02
CA ILE A 101 17.45 -6.91 8.00
C ILE A 101 17.69 -7.44 9.42
N VAL A 102 17.00 -8.52 9.83
CA VAL A 102 17.19 -9.17 11.14
C VAL A 102 18.63 -9.63 11.35
N MET A 103 19.25 -10.22 10.31
CA MET A 103 20.66 -10.60 10.31
C MET A 103 21.58 -9.40 10.57
N THR A 104 21.31 -8.27 9.91
CA THR A 104 22.10 -7.04 10.07
C THR A 104 21.98 -6.51 11.50
N LEU A 105 20.79 -6.53 12.09
CA LEU A 105 20.56 -6.10 13.47
C LEU A 105 21.30 -7.01 14.47
N MET A 106 21.22 -8.32 14.30
CA MET A 106 21.87 -9.29 15.19
C MET A 106 23.41 -9.27 15.13
N ILE A 107 23.99 -8.96 13.97
CA ILE A 107 25.46 -8.89 13.77
C ILE A 107 26.02 -7.48 14.05
N SER A 108 25.16 -6.48 14.22
CA SER A 108 25.59 -5.15 14.65
C SER A 108 26.32 -5.21 16.00
N GLU A 109 27.17 -4.23 16.30
CA GLU A 109 27.85 -4.15 17.60
C GLU A 109 26.85 -4.20 18.77
N GLU A 110 25.71 -3.53 18.59
CA GLU A 110 24.62 -3.52 19.56
C GLU A 110 23.95 -4.90 19.71
N GLY A 111 23.63 -5.57 18.60
CA GLY A 111 23.01 -6.91 18.62
C GLY A 111 23.95 -7.98 19.18
N MET A 112 25.24 -7.90 18.86
CA MET A 112 26.26 -8.80 19.43
C MET A 112 26.44 -8.57 20.93
N ALA A 113 26.40 -7.32 21.40
CA ALA A 113 26.45 -7.00 22.82
C ALA A 113 25.25 -7.54 23.60
N LYS A 114 24.07 -7.65 22.94
CA LYS A 114 22.85 -8.20 23.56
C LYS A 114 22.77 -9.73 23.49
N GLY A 115 23.34 -10.35 22.45
CA GLY A 115 23.47 -11.81 22.34
C GLY A 115 22.14 -12.58 22.27
N ARG A 116 21.05 -11.94 21.83
CA ARG A 116 19.72 -12.57 21.73
C ARG A 116 19.68 -13.60 20.61
N THR A 117 19.14 -14.78 20.90
CA THR A 117 18.89 -15.84 19.92
C THR A 117 17.42 -15.87 19.57
N LEU A 118 17.11 -15.87 18.27
CA LEU A 118 15.74 -15.99 17.76
C LEU A 118 15.45 -17.45 17.41
N GLU A 119 14.44 -18.04 18.02
CA GLU A 119 14.08 -19.44 17.81
C GLU A 119 13.67 -19.68 16.35
N GLY A 120 14.23 -20.73 15.72
CA GLY A 120 14.04 -21.02 14.30
C GLY A 120 14.92 -20.21 13.35
N PHE A 121 15.72 -19.25 13.84
CA PHE A 121 16.65 -18.48 13.03
C PHE A 121 18.10 -18.95 13.23
N THR A 122 18.58 -19.81 12.33
CA THR A 122 19.97 -20.29 12.39
C THR A 122 20.91 -19.42 11.56
N LEU A 123 21.88 -18.82 12.24
CA LEU A 123 22.99 -18.13 11.59
C LEU A 123 23.96 -19.15 11.01
N SER A 124 23.87 -19.41 9.70
CA SER A 124 24.90 -20.21 9.05
C SER A 124 26.26 -19.51 9.15
N LYS A 125 27.30 -20.23 9.61
CA LYS A 125 28.67 -19.70 9.76
C LYS A 125 29.19 -19.01 8.50
N ARG A 126 28.79 -19.52 7.31
CA ARG A 126 29.11 -18.94 6.00
C ARG A 126 28.47 -17.56 5.79
N ARG A 127 27.22 -17.35 6.20
CA ARG A 127 26.57 -16.04 6.13
C ARG A 127 27.22 -15.07 7.12
N ARG A 128 27.48 -15.50 8.37
CA ARG A 128 28.20 -14.68 9.36
C ARG A 128 29.56 -14.22 8.82
N TRP A 129 30.35 -15.12 8.23
CA TRP A 129 31.64 -14.82 7.61
C TRP A 129 31.55 -13.79 6.46
N LEU A 130 30.49 -13.83 5.64
CA LEU A 130 30.27 -12.86 4.56
C LEU A 130 29.94 -11.45 5.09
N PHE A 131 29.30 -11.35 6.25
CA PHE A 131 28.94 -10.08 6.88
C PHE A 131 30.10 -9.51 7.73
N GLU A 132 30.81 -10.35 8.49
CA GLU A 132 31.96 -9.95 9.32
C GLU A 132 33.17 -9.49 8.49
N ASN A 133 33.38 -10.06 7.30
CA ASN A 133 34.46 -9.65 6.39
C ASN A 133 34.13 -8.43 5.50
N LYS A 134 33.08 -7.65 5.83
CA LYS A 134 32.83 -6.35 5.18
C LYS A 134 33.84 -5.25 5.56
N LYS A 135 34.82 -5.55 6.41
CA LYS A 135 35.92 -4.63 6.82
C LYS A 135 36.93 -4.30 5.72
N HIS A 136 36.78 -4.82 4.50
CA HIS A 136 37.57 -4.36 3.35
C HIS A 136 36.85 -3.21 2.62
N PRO A 137 37.35 -1.96 2.65
CA PRO A 137 36.67 -0.78 2.13
C PRO A 137 36.40 -0.82 0.61
N VAL A 138 37.17 -1.65 -0.12
CA VAL A 138 36.96 -1.91 -1.55
C VAL A 138 35.92 -3.02 -1.78
N LEU A 139 35.93 -4.10 -0.98
CA LEU A 139 34.89 -5.13 -1.06
C LEU A 139 33.54 -4.62 -0.60
N GLY A 140 33.45 -3.74 0.40
CA GLY A 140 32.17 -3.14 0.80
C GLY A 140 31.51 -2.36 -0.34
N LYS A 141 32.30 -1.59 -1.09
CA LYS A 141 31.84 -0.91 -2.31
C LYS A 141 31.51 -1.93 -3.40
N LEU A 142 32.41 -2.88 -3.71
CA LEU A 142 32.16 -3.92 -4.72
C LEU A 142 30.96 -4.81 -4.41
N LEU A 143 30.70 -5.11 -3.14
CA LEU A 143 29.55 -5.89 -2.69
C LEU A 143 28.27 -5.06 -2.77
N ARG A 144 28.34 -3.75 -2.48
CA ARG A 144 27.23 -2.80 -2.70
C ARG A 144 26.94 -2.63 -4.19
N TRP A 145 27.96 -2.59 -5.04
CA TRP A 145 27.85 -2.61 -6.50
C TRP A 145 27.33 -3.97 -7.01
N LEU A 146 27.79 -5.10 -6.48
CA LEU A 146 27.30 -6.45 -6.81
C LEU A 146 25.85 -6.66 -6.37
N LEU A 147 25.46 -6.14 -5.20
CA LEU A 147 24.08 -6.13 -4.72
C LEU A 147 23.21 -5.25 -5.63
N ALA A 148 23.64 -4.04 -5.96
CA ALA A 148 22.96 -3.18 -6.94
C ALA A 148 22.85 -3.83 -8.34
N LEU A 149 23.86 -4.60 -8.77
CA LEU A 149 23.83 -5.34 -10.04
C LEU A 149 22.91 -6.57 -9.96
N SER A 150 22.80 -7.19 -8.78
CA SER A 150 21.85 -8.28 -8.51
C SER A 150 20.40 -7.77 -8.43
N GLU A 151 20.20 -6.53 -7.98
CA GLU A 151 18.92 -5.83 -8.02
C GLU A 151 18.50 -5.54 -9.46
N LEU A 152 19.44 -5.21 -10.35
CA LEU A 152 19.17 -5.06 -11.78
C LEU A 152 18.65 -6.35 -12.42
N THR A 153 19.29 -7.50 -12.14
CA THR A 153 18.85 -8.80 -12.69
C THR A 153 17.54 -9.30 -12.06
N ARG A 154 17.24 -8.93 -10.80
CA ARG A 154 15.91 -9.17 -10.19
C ARG A 154 14.85 -8.23 -10.76
N MET A 155 15.17 -6.97 -11.01
CA MET A 155 14.30 -6.02 -11.70
C MET A 155 13.98 -6.51 -13.10
N GLN A 156 14.94 -7.11 -13.82
CA GLN A 156 14.70 -7.66 -15.15
C GLN A 156 13.71 -8.84 -15.12
N ARG A 157 13.75 -9.70 -14.08
CA ARG A 157 12.73 -10.74 -13.88
C ARG A 157 11.36 -10.16 -13.55
N ARG A 158 11.30 -9.08 -12.77
CA ARG A 158 10.04 -8.37 -12.45
C ARG A 158 9.48 -7.65 -13.68
N LEU A 159 10.33 -7.05 -14.51
CA LEU A 159 9.94 -6.43 -15.78
C LEU A 159 9.40 -7.49 -16.74
N ASN A 160 10.09 -8.62 -16.91
CA ASN A 160 9.59 -9.71 -17.75
C ASN A 160 8.26 -10.28 -17.22
N GLN A 161 8.05 -10.31 -15.89
CA GLN A 161 6.77 -10.71 -15.31
C GLN A 161 5.67 -9.67 -15.53
N LEU A 162 5.98 -8.38 -15.47
CA LEU A 162 5.02 -7.30 -15.76
C LEU A 162 4.67 -7.27 -17.24
N GLU A 163 5.68 -7.37 -18.11
CA GLU A 163 5.52 -7.50 -19.55
C GLU A 163 4.67 -8.73 -19.88
N TYR A 164 4.91 -9.86 -19.21
CA TYR A 164 4.06 -11.05 -19.35
C TYR A 164 2.62 -10.79 -18.92
N ARG A 165 2.38 -10.09 -17.79
CA ARG A 165 1.01 -9.73 -17.36
C ARG A 165 0.32 -8.79 -18.35
N VAL A 166 1.03 -7.78 -18.85
CA VAL A 166 0.53 -6.84 -19.86
C VAL A 166 0.17 -7.59 -21.14
N TRP A 167 1.04 -8.50 -21.58
CA TRP A 167 0.82 -9.33 -22.75
C TRP A 167 -0.40 -10.26 -22.59
N GLN A 168 -0.59 -10.84 -21.40
CA GLN A 168 -1.77 -11.65 -21.08
C GLN A 168 -3.07 -10.83 -21.12
N GLN A 169 -3.04 -9.61 -20.59
CA GLN A 169 -4.20 -8.72 -20.59
C GLN A 169 -4.56 -8.27 -22.02
N GLU A 170 -3.57 -7.96 -22.84
CA GLU A 170 -3.77 -7.58 -24.24
C GLU A 170 -4.34 -8.72 -25.08
N ARG A 171 -3.88 -9.96 -24.85
CA ARG A 171 -4.45 -11.18 -25.43
C ARG A 171 -5.94 -11.33 -25.12
N GLN A 172 -6.33 -11.14 -23.86
CA GLN A 172 -7.74 -11.21 -23.45
C GLN A 172 -8.59 -10.13 -24.13
N TYR A 173 -8.04 -8.92 -24.26
CA TYR A 173 -8.73 -7.82 -24.93
C TYR A 173 -8.93 -8.09 -26.43
N LEU A 174 -7.93 -8.65 -27.10
CA LEU A 174 -8.02 -9.05 -28.50
C LEU A 174 -9.04 -10.18 -28.70
N GLU A 175 -9.07 -11.16 -27.81
CA GLU A 175 -10.07 -12.24 -27.87
C GLU A 175 -11.49 -11.71 -27.68
N GLN A 176 -11.72 -10.85 -26.68
CA GLN A 176 -13.03 -10.22 -26.49
C GLN A 176 -13.44 -9.37 -27.69
N THR A 177 -12.56 -8.52 -28.21
CA THR A 177 -12.89 -7.67 -29.37
C THR A 177 -13.19 -8.49 -30.61
N THR A 178 -12.48 -9.61 -30.85
CA THR A 178 -12.79 -10.51 -31.97
C THR A 178 -14.14 -11.21 -31.80
N GLN A 179 -14.50 -11.61 -30.58
CA GLN A 179 -15.82 -12.19 -30.28
C GLN A 179 -16.93 -11.17 -30.51
N TRP A 180 -16.80 -9.96 -29.95
CA TRP A 180 -17.73 -8.86 -30.16
C TRP A 180 -17.89 -8.52 -31.64
N ARG A 181 -16.80 -8.48 -32.40
CA ARG A 181 -16.84 -8.21 -33.84
C ARG A 181 -17.60 -9.30 -34.61
N LYS A 182 -17.42 -10.58 -34.26
CA LYS A 182 -18.16 -11.69 -34.86
C LYS A 182 -19.65 -11.60 -34.53
N GLU A 183 -19.99 -11.24 -33.30
CA GLU A 183 -21.39 -11.11 -32.88
C GLU A 183 -22.08 -9.93 -33.56
N LEU A 184 -21.42 -8.77 -33.64
CA LEU A 184 -21.93 -7.62 -34.39
C LEU A 184 -22.17 -7.94 -35.87
N LEU A 185 -21.27 -8.69 -36.50
CA LEU A 185 -21.45 -9.12 -37.89
C LEU A 185 -22.65 -10.07 -38.03
N ARG A 186 -22.85 -10.99 -37.09
CA ARG A 186 -24.03 -11.88 -37.06
C ARG A 186 -25.34 -11.11 -36.94
N VAL A 187 -25.41 -10.17 -35.99
CA VAL A 187 -26.60 -9.34 -35.78
C VAL A 187 -26.88 -8.50 -37.02
N ASN A 188 -25.85 -7.87 -37.59
CA ASN A 188 -26.00 -7.04 -38.79
C ASN A 188 -26.48 -7.87 -40.00
N GLN A 189 -25.92 -9.06 -40.21
CA GLN A 189 -26.40 -9.99 -41.24
C GLN A 189 -27.85 -10.45 -41.01
N GLY A 190 -28.23 -10.71 -39.75
CA GLY A 190 -29.60 -11.07 -39.38
C GLY A 190 -30.60 -9.96 -39.70
N VAL A 191 -30.30 -8.72 -39.30
CA VAL A 191 -31.12 -7.54 -39.58
C VAL A 191 -31.26 -7.31 -41.09
N ALA A 192 -30.16 -7.43 -41.85
CA ALA A 192 -30.19 -7.29 -43.30
C ALA A 192 -31.12 -8.34 -43.97
N ALA A 193 -31.08 -9.59 -43.50
CA ALA A 193 -31.95 -10.65 -43.99
C ALA A 193 -33.44 -10.40 -43.66
N GLU A 194 -33.75 -9.88 -42.47
CA GLU A 194 -35.13 -9.51 -42.11
C GLU A 194 -35.66 -8.35 -42.94
N LEU A 195 -34.85 -7.31 -43.16
CA LEU A 195 -35.23 -6.18 -44.01
C LEU A 195 -35.52 -6.65 -45.44
N GLN A 196 -34.72 -7.58 -45.96
CA GLN A 196 -34.94 -8.15 -47.28
C GLN A 196 -36.26 -8.95 -47.36
N ARG A 197 -36.55 -9.78 -46.35
CA ARG A 197 -37.83 -10.52 -46.24
C ARG A 197 -39.03 -9.58 -46.17
N LEU A 198 -38.95 -8.51 -45.38
CA LEU A 198 -40.03 -7.51 -45.27
C LEU A 198 -40.27 -6.79 -46.60
N LYS A 199 -39.20 -6.45 -47.32
CA LYS A 199 -39.27 -5.82 -48.64
C LYS A 199 -39.93 -6.75 -49.66
N GLU A 200 -39.53 -8.02 -49.70
CA GLU A 200 -40.12 -9.05 -50.57
C GLU A 200 -41.61 -9.28 -50.25
N ALA A 201 -41.99 -9.32 -48.97
CA ALA A 201 -43.38 -9.45 -48.55
C ALA A 201 -44.25 -8.24 -48.93
N SER A 202 -43.69 -7.02 -48.85
CA SER A 202 -44.34 -5.78 -49.29
C SER A 202 -44.54 -5.75 -50.81
N ASP A 203 -43.52 -6.10 -51.59
CA ASP A 203 -43.59 -6.10 -53.06
C ASP A 203 -44.51 -7.22 -53.59
N GLY A 204 -44.55 -8.37 -52.91
CA GLY A 204 -45.50 -9.45 -53.22
C GLY A 204 -46.96 -9.05 -53.02
N LYS A 205 -47.28 -8.27 -51.97
CA LYS A 205 -48.63 -7.72 -51.73
C LYS A 205 -49.08 -6.68 -52.77
N LYS A 206 -48.15 -6.01 -53.45
CA LYS A 206 -48.47 -5.02 -54.50
C LYS A 206 -48.73 -5.64 -55.88
N LYS A 207 -48.33 -6.89 -56.11
CA LYS A 207 -48.54 -7.60 -57.39
C LYS A 207 -49.84 -8.40 -57.46
N THR A 208 -50.54 -8.58 -56.33
CA THR A 208 -51.78 -9.35 -56.22
C THR A 208 -53.04 -8.49 -56.10
N LEU A 209 -52.90 -7.17 -56.21
CA LEU A 209 -53.97 -6.17 -56.36
C LEU A 209 -53.92 -5.59 -57.79
#